data_AF-A0A6A4PMC6-F1
#
_entry.id   AF-A0A6A4PMC6-F1
#
_cell.length_a   1.000
_cell.length_b   1.000
_cell.length_c   1.000
_cell.angle_alpha   90.00
_cell.angle_beta   90.00
_cell.angle_gamma   90.00
#
_symmetry.space_group_name_H-M   'P 1'
#
loop_
_entity.id
_entity.type
_entity.pdbx_description
1 polymer ?
#
loop_
_entity_poly.entity_id
_entity_poly.type
_entity_poly.pdbx_seq_one_letter_code
_entity_poly.pdbx_strand_id
1 'polypeptide(L)'
;MCKNIYPYPVNFQKSYYISSKHDKKLRSLALCPVNDKIFATSAMDGIVNLWEVISSGEEVNLNSSNNCLTPDQCRWPEDIAWHPEGDRIFSVYNANSLDSQISIMYLSRVGEHPEEVRPFDTNICHIFPPFIFKSLSFF
;
A
#
# COMPACT_ATOMS: atom_id res chain seq x y z
N MET A 1 27.33 34.99 11.31
CA MET A 1 26.83 35.20 9.93
C MET A 1 25.91 34.04 9.57
N CYS A 2 24.60 34.26 9.54
CA CYS A 2 23.65 33.25 9.09
C CYS A 2 23.57 33.32 7.56
N LYS A 3 23.92 32.22 6.86
CA LYS A 3 23.73 32.16 5.40
C LYS A 3 22.23 32.10 5.13
N ASN A 4 21.69 33.11 4.45
CA ASN A 4 20.37 33.02 3.83
C ASN A 4 20.42 31.89 2.80
N ILE A 5 19.84 30.73 3.15
CA ILE A 5 19.62 29.64 2.21
C ILE A 5 18.30 29.97 1.53
N TYR A 6 18.37 30.54 0.33
CA TYR A 6 17.19 30.64 -0.52
C TYR A 6 16.91 29.22 -1.06
N PRO A 7 15.68 28.70 -0.92
CA PRO A 7 15.36 27.40 -1.50
C PRO A 7 15.54 27.46 -3.01
N TYR A 8 16.33 26.54 -3.56
CA TYR A 8 16.46 26.40 -5.01
C TYR A 8 15.09 26.04 -5.60
N PRO A 9 14.71 26.61 -6.75
CA PRO A 9 13.46 26.25 -7.41
C PRO A 9 13.49 24.77 -7.82
N VAL A 10 12.47 24.01 -7.40
CA VAL A 10 12.26 22.62 -7.80
C VAL A 10 11.58 22.62 -9.17
N ASN A 11 12.29 22.13 -10.19
CA ASN A 11 11.74 22.01 -11.54
C ASN A 11 11.04 20.65 -11.70
N PHE A 12 9.73 20.67 -11.96
CA PHE A 12 9.00 19.48 -12.38
C PHE A 12 9.30 19.21 -13.86
N GLN A 13 9.83 18.03 -14.17
CA GLN A 13 10.17 17.69 -15.56
C GLN A 13 8.95 17.18 -16.35
N LYS A 14 8.31 16.10 -15.90
CA LYS A 14 7.26 15.40 -16.64
C LYS A 14 6.39 14.56 -15.70
N SER A 15 5.09 14.44 -15.99
CA SER A 15 4.13 13.61 -15.26
C SER A 15 3.47 12.59 -16.18
N TYR A 16 3.29 11.37 -15.70
CA TYR A 16 2.60 10.30 -16.42
C TYR A 16 1.25 10.00 -15.79
N TYR A 17 0.23 9.82 -16.63
CA TYR A 17 -1.11 9.44 -16.20
C TYR A 17 -1.30 7.95 -16.45
N ILE A 18 -1.61 7.22 -15.40
CA ILE A 18 -1.82 5.78 -15.43
C ILE A 18 -3.26 5.46 -14.99
N SER A 19 -3.86 4.46 -15.61
CA SER A 19 -5.15 3.95 -15.15
C SER A 19 -4.96 3.22 -13.83
N SER A 20 -5.78 3.53 -12.83
CA SER A 20 -5.74 2.89 -11.52
C SER A 20 -6.17 1.42 -11.55
N LYS A 21 -6.79 0.94 -12.64
CA LYS A 21 -7.38 -0.41 -12.80
C LYS A 21 -8.42 -0.79 -11.73
N HIS A 22 -8.75 0.12 -10.83
CA HIS A 22 -9.84 0.02 -9.88
C HIS A 22 -11.16 0.41 -10.55
N ASP A 23 -12.24 -0.25 -10.20
CA ASP A 23 -13.58 0.07 -10.73
C ASP A 23 -14.35 1.06 -9.83
N LYS A 24 -13.77 1.41 -8.67
CA LYS A 24 -14.29 2.40 -7.72
C LYS A 24 -13.20 3.39 -7.28
N LYS A 25 -13.60 4.33 -6.41
CA LYS A 25 -12.77 5.43 -5.94
C LYS A 25 -11.53 4.96 -5.17
N LEU A 26 -10.36 5.45 -5.60
CA LEU A 26 -9.09 5.30 -4.89
C LEU A 26 -9.14 5.89 -3.47
N ARG A 27 -8.45 5.24 -2.53
CA ARG A 27 -8.40 5.62 -1.12
C ARG A 27 -7.01 5.94 -0.63
N SER A 28 -6.03 5.12 -0.99
CA SER A 28 -4.64 5.32 -0.56
C SER A 28 -3.64 4.89 -1.62
N LEU A 29 -2.44 5.46 -1.52
CA LEU A 29 -1.26 5.15 -2.29
C LEU A 29 -0.06 5.14 -1.34
N ALA A 30 0.73 4.08 -1.38
CA ALA A 30 1.92 3.93 -0.53
C ALA A 30 3.10 3.37 -1.33
N LEU A 31 4.23 4.09 -1.29
CA LEU A 31 5.48 3.67 -1.91
C LEU A 31 6.16 2.61 -1.04
N CYS A 32 6.85 1.66 -1.66
CA CYS A 32 7.69 0.72 -0.91
C CYS A 32 8.92 1.46 -0.35
N PRO A 33 9.19 1.37 0.96
CA PRO A 33 10.27 2.13 1.60
C PRO A 33 11.68 1.68 1.18
N VAL A 34 11.83 0.44 0.70
CA VAL A 34 13.12 -0.15 0.32
C VAL A 34 13.30 -0.34 -1.19
N ASN A 35 12.24 -0.14 -1.99
CA ASN A 35 12.26 -0.32 -3.43
C ASN A 35 11.45 0.78 -4.12
N ASP A 36 12.14 1.73 -4.74
CA ASP A 36 11.57 2.88 -5.43
C ASP A 36 10.75 2.50 -6.69
N LYS A 37 10.85 1.26 -7.15
CA LYS A 37 10.06 0.74 -8.27
C LYS A 37 8.77 0.09 -7.86
N ILE A 38 8.46 -0.05 -6.57
CA ILE A 38 7.24 -0.73 -6.14
C ILE A 38 6.36 0.22 -5.34
N PHE A 39 5.06 0.24 -5.64
CA PHE A 39 4.08 0.94 -4.84
C PHE A 39 2.76 0.18 -4.81
N ALA A 40 1.92 0.53 -3.84
CA ALA A 40 0.60 -0.08 -3.68
C ALA A 40 -0.49 0.99 -3.73
N THR A 41 -1.66 0.61 -4.20
CA THR A 41 -2.88 1.42 -4.16
C THR A 41 -4.04 0.62 -3.58
N SER A 42 -4.97 1.31 -2.94
CA SER A 42 -6.21 0.71 -2.44
C SER A 42 -7.43 1.52 -2.88
N ALA A 43 -8.58 0.87 -3.04
CA ALA A 43 -9.82 1.53 -3.45
C ALA A 43 -11.07 0.94 -2.78
N MET A 44 -12.19 1.61 -3.00
CA MET A 44 -13.53 1.22 -2.51
C MET A 44 -14.09 -0.07 -3.15
N ASP A 45 -13.35 -0.67 -4.07
CA ASP A 45 -13.65 -1.95 -4.69
C ASP A 45 -13.17 -3.15 -3.87
N GLY A 46 -12.53 -2.88 -2.72
CA GLY A 46 -12.03 -3.93 -1.83
C GLY A 46 -10.67 -4.49 -2.23
N ILE A 47 -10.05 -3.93 -3.28
CA ILE A 47 -8.81 -4.43 -3.87
C ILE A 47 -7.63 -3.57 -3.41
N VAL A 48 -6.52 -4.25 -3.12
CA VAL A 48 -5.19 -3.65 -3.03
C VAL A 48 -4.38 -4.09 -4.25
N ASN A 49 -3.95 -3.12 -5.05
CA ASN A 49 -3.13 -3.34 -6.24
C ASN A 49 -1.67 -3.05 -5.92
N LEU A 50 -0.79 -3.95 -6.35
CA LEU A 50 0.66 -3.79 -6.30
C LEU A 50 1.18 -3.46 -7.70
N TRP A 51 1.96 -2.40 -7.78
CA TRP A 51 2.47 -1.83 -9.01
C TRP A 51 3.99 -1.89 -9.06
N GLU A 52 4.51 -2.15 -10.25
CA GLU A 52 5.92 -2.04 -10.56
C GLU A 52 6.12 -0.89 -11.57
N VAL A 53 6.99 0.06 -11.23
CA VAL A 53 7.44 1.13 -12.11
C VAL A 53 8.52 0.58 -13.03
N ILE A 54 8.26 0.63 -14.32
CA ILE A 54 9.16 0.17 -15.38
C ILE A 54 9.66 1.36 -16.21
N SER A 55 10.58 1.09 -17.15
CA SER A 55 11.08 2.06 -18.15
C SER A 55 11.43 3.44 -17.57
N SER A 56 12.42 3.48 -16.66
CA SER A 56 12.95 4.72 -16.03
C SER A 56 11.93 5.60 -15.29
N GLY A 57 10.73 5.11 -15.00
CA GLY A 57 9.67 5.89 -14.35
C GLY A 57 8.53 6.32 -15.25
N GLU A 58 8.54 5.91 -16.52
CA GLU A 58 7.58 6.38 -17.52
C GLU A 58 6.33 5.50 -17.62
N GLU A 59 6.42 4.23 -17.21
CA GLU A 59 5.33 3.27 -17.28
C GLU A 59 5.21 2.47 -15.97
N VAL A 60 4.06 1.85 -15.77
CA VAL A 60 3.82 0.96 -14.63
C VAL A 60 3.13 -0.32 -15.09
N ASN A 61 3.47 -1.43 -14.44
CA ASN A 61 2.81 -2.72 -14.58
C ASN A 61 2.05 -3.05 -13.30
N LEU A 62 0.85 -3.61 -13.45
CA LEU A 62 0.13 -4.21 -12.34
C LEU A 62 0.74 -5.59 -12.08
N ASN A 63 1.47 -5.74 -10.97
CA ASN A 63 2.15 -6.98 -10.61
C ASN A 63 1.16 -7.98 -9.98
N SER A 64 0.36 -7.52 -9.01
CA SER A 64 -0.64 -8.37 -8.37
C SER A 64 -1.83 -7.57 -7.85
N SER A 65 -3.01 -8.18 -7.86
CA SER A 65 -4.21 -7.65 -7.21
C SER A 65 -4.66 -8.61 -6.14
N ASN A 66 -4.82 -8.12 -4.92
CA ASN A 66 -5.35 -8.91 -3.81
C ASN A 66 -6.74 -8.41 -3.47
N ASN A 67 -7.71 -9.29 -3.67
CA ASN A 67 -9.08 -9.05 -3.28
C ASN A 67 -9.27 -9.53 -1.84
N CYS A 68 -9.46 -8.59 -0.92
CA CYS A 68 -9.69 -8.90 0.48
C CYS A 68 -11.18 -9.01 0.82
N LEU A 69 -12.05 -9.01 -0.20
CA LEU A 69 -13.48 -9.27 -0.06
C LEU A 69 -13.74 -10.77 -0.01
N THR A 70 -14.32 -11.24 1.09
CA THR A 70 -15.14 -12.45 1.05
C THR A 70 -16.45 -12.11 0.32
N PRO A 71 -17.03 -13.00 -0.52
CA PRO A 71 -18.23 -12.71 -1.32
C PRO A 71 -19.40 -12.11 -0.54
N ASP A 72 -19.51 -12.45 0.74
CA ASP A 72 -20.62 -12.04 1.62
C ASP A 72 -20.39 -10.69 2.31
N GLN A 73 -19.23 -10.04 2.12
CA GLN A 73 -18.87 -8.82 2.85
C GLN A 73 -18.32 -7.73 1.93
N CYS A 74 -19.06 -6.63 1.83
CA CYS A 74 -18.59 -5.38 1.21
C CYS A 74 -17.60 -4.67 2.16
N ARG A 75 -16.35 -5.10 2.16
CA ARG A 75 -15.25 -4.40 2.83
C ARG A 75 -14.60 -3.42 1.85
N TRP A 76 -14.05 -2.33 2.36
CA TRP A 76 -13.28 -1.39 1.54
C TRP A 76 -12.06 -0.91 2.34
N PRO A 77 -10.84 -1.09 1.81
CA PRO A 77 -9.64 -0.60 2.47
C PRO A 77 -9.67 0.93 2.49
N GLU A 78 -9.66 1.51 3.68
CA GLU A 78 -9.62 2.96 3.87
C GLU A 78 -8.20 3.52 3.76
N ASP A 79 -7.22 2.73 4.20
CA ASP A 79 -5.81 3.09 4.15
C ASP A 79 -4.92 1.85 4.08
N ILE A 80 -3.67 2.07 3.66
CA ILE A 80 -2.62 1.05 3.60
C ILE A 80 -1.30 1.62 4.12
N ALA A 81 -0.46 0.77 4.69
CA ALA A 81 0.89 1.12 5.11
C ALA A 81 1.87 0.00 4.77
N TRP A 82 3.05 0.36 4.28
CA TRP A 82 4.14 -0.59 4.09
C TRP A 82 4.87 -0.84 5.40
N HIS A 83 5.24 -2.10 5.62
CA HIS A 83 6.24 -2.44 6.61
C HIS A 83 7.59 -1.82 6.21
N PRO A 84 8.40 -1.30 7.16
CA PRO A 84 9.68 -0.66 6.85
C PRO A 84 10.67 -1.53 6.06
N GLU A 85 10.63 -2.85 6.27
CA GLU A 85 11.47 -3.82 5.53
C GLU A 85 11.00 -4.07 4.09
N GLY A 86 9.83 -3.54 3.69
CA GLY A 86 9.30 -3.69 2.33
C GLY A 86 8.84 -5.10 1.98
N ASP A 87 8.57 -5.95 2.96
CA ASP A 87 8.12 -7.33 2.76
C ASP A 87 6.62 -7.54 3.02
N ARG A 88 5.96 -6.54 3.62
CA ARG A 88 4.58 -6.61 4.06
C ARG A 88 3.82 -5.32 3.83
N ILE A 89 2.52 -5.45 3.57
CA ILE A 89 1.57 -4.34 3.53
C ILE A 89 0.46 -4.60 4.55
N PHE A 90 0.17 -3.60 5.36
CA PHE A 90 -0.98 -3.57 6.26
C PHE A 90 -2.11 -2.80 5.57
N SER A 91 -3.32 -3.34 5.61
CA SER A 91 -4.52 -2.64 5.10
C SER A 91 -5.57 -2.54 6.19
N VAL A 92 -6.18 -1.37 6.34
CA VAL A 92 -7.26 -1.12 7.30
C VAL A 92 -8.57 -0.98 6.55
N TYR A 93 -9.61 -1.66 7.01
CA TYR A 93 -10.93 -1.67 6.38
C TYR A 93 -11.93 -0.94 7.27
N ASN A 94 -12.91 -0.29 6.62
CA ASN A 94 -14.06 0.21 7.36
C ASN A 94 -14.82 -0.95 8.00
N ALA A 95 -15.01 -0.89 9.31
CA ALA A 95 -15.71 -1.90 10.07
C ALA A 95 -17.15 -1.43 10.33
N ASN A 96 -18.11 -1.94 9.55
CA ASN A 96 -19.53 -1.85 9.90
C ASN A 96 -19.96 -2.99 10.85
N SER A 97 -19.06 -3.95 11.17
CA SER A 97 -19.34 -5.17 11.95
C SER A 97 -18.12 -5.62 12.78
N LEU A 98 -18.33 -6.62 13.66
CA LEU A 98 -17.37 -7.29 14.56
C LEU A 98 -16.21 -8.03 13.86
N ASP A 99 -16.02 -7.85 12.55
CA ASP A 99 -15.01 -8.55 11.75
C ASP A 99 -13.60 -7.96 11.90
N SER A 100 -12.59 -8.74 11.50
CA SER A 100 -11.18 -8.30 11.47
C SER A 100 -11.02 -7.05 10.61
N GLN A 101 -10.62 -5.95 11.25
CA GLN A 101 -10.54 -4.61 10.63
C GLN A 101 -9.22 -4.35 9.91
N ILE A 102 -8.26 -5.26 10.02
CA ILE A 102 -6.89 -5.11 9.51
C ILE A 102 -6.46 -6.42 8.81
N SER A 103 -5.83 -6.31 7.64
CA SER A 103 -5.16 -7.43 6.96
C SER A 103 -3.65 -7.18 6.85
N ILE A 104 -2.89 -8.28 6.80
CA ILE A 104 -1.44 -8.27 6.54
C ILE A 104 -1.21 -9.09 5.27
N MET A 105 -0.58 -8.47 4.28
CA MET A 105 -0.21 -9.10 3.02
C MET A 105 1.29 -9.24 2.95
N TYR A 106 1.76 -10.45 2.70
CA TYR A 106 3.17 -10.75 2.50
C TYR A 106 3.51 -10.67 1.02
N LEU A 107 4.61 -10.02 0.69
CA LEU A 107 5.13 -9.96 -0.66
C LEU A 107 6.25 -10.98 -0.81
N SER A 108 6.00 -12.04 -1.58
CA SER A 108 7.07 -12.95 -1.99
C SER A 108 7.98 -12.23 -2.98
N ARG A 109 9.29 -12.23 -2.71
CA ARG A 109 10.27 -11.78 -3.70
C ARG A 109 10.18 -12.69 -4.91
N VAL A 110 10.13 -12.13 -6.12
CA VAL A 110 10.16 -12.91 -7.36
C VAL A 110 11.47 -13.70 -7.38
N GLY A 111 11.38 -15.02 -7.16
CA GLY A 111 12.53 -15.93 -7.12
C GLY A 111 12.70 -16.76 -5.84
N GLU A 112 11.93 -16.50 -4.78
CA GLU A 112 11.94 -17.34 -3.58
C GLU A 112 10.87 -18.43 -3.67
N HIS A 113 11.26 -19.68 -3.40
CA HIS A 113 10.34 -20.81 -3.29
C HIS A 113 9.29 -20.48 -2.23
N PRO A 114 8.00 -20.81 -2.42
CA PRO A 114 7.01 -20.60 -1.38
C PRO A 114 7.32 -21.53 -0.21
N GLU A 115 8.07 -21.04 0.77
CA GLU A 115 8.02 -21.64 2.10
C GLU A 115 6.62 -21.41 2.62
N GLU A 116 6.00 -22.51 3.04
CA GLU A 116 4.63 -22.60 3.52
C GLU A 116 4.39 -21.56 4.62
N VAL A 117 3.85 -20.40 4.22
CA VAL A 117 3.47 -19.33 5.15
C VAL A 117 2.32 -19.87 5.98
N ARG A 118 2.64 -20.33 7.20
CA ARG A 118 1.62 -20.74 8.16
C ARG A 118 0.71 -19.54 8.40
N PRO A 119 -0.63 -19.68 8.28
CA PRO A 119 -1.54 -18.61 8.63
C PRO A 119 -1.35 -18.30 10.12
N PHE A 120 -0.72 -17.17 10.43
CA PHE A 120 -0.81 -16.63 11.78
C PHE A 120 -2.22 -16.08 11.96
N ASP A 121 -2.89 -16.58 13.01
CA ASP A 121 -4.23 -16.17 13.41
C ASP A 121 -4.38 -14.65 13.35
N THR A 122 -5.39 -14.20 12.60
CA THR A 122 -5.77 -12.81 12.29
C THR A 122 -6.25 -12.00 13.51
N ASN A 123 -5.79 -12.33 14.72
CA ASN A 123 -6.28 -11.76 15.98
C ASN A 123 -5.50 -10.55 16.50
N ILE A 124 -4.65 -9.89 15.71
CA ILE A 124 -4.04 -8.60 16.09
C ILE A 124 -5.02 -7.45 15.78
N CYS A 125 -6.19 -7.47 16.42
CA CYS A 125 -7.28 -6.51 16.14
C CYS A 125 -7.40 -5.35 17.15
N HIS A 126 -6.41 -5.09 18.02
CA HIS A 126 -6.63 -4.11 19.11
C HIS A 126 -5.57 -3.01 19.32
N ILE A 127 -4.57 -2.83 18.45
CA ILE A 127 -3.40 -2.01 18.87
C ILE A 127 -3.36 -0.59 18.29
N PHE A 128 -4.10 -0.23 17.24
CA PHE A 128 -3.96 1.13 16.68
C PHE A 128 -5.28 1.79 16.26
N PRO A 129 -5.61 2.99 16.77
CA PRO A 129 -6.72 3.78 16.23
C PRO A 129 -6.42 4.20 14.78
N PRO A 130 -7.45 4.35 13.94
CA PRO A 130 -7.34 4.51 12.49
C PRO A 130 -6.55 5.75 12.02
N PHE A 131 -6.27 6.69 12.92
CA PHE A 131 -5.58 7.95 12.59
C PHE A 131 -4.05 7.89 12.64
N ILE A 132 -3.42 6.78 13.08
CA ILE A 132 -1.98 6.74 13.39
C ILE A 132 -1.10 6.10 12.29
N PHE A 133 -1.66 5.43 11.29
CA PHE A 133 -0.83 4.67 10.34
C PHE A 133 0.11 5.53 9.46
N LYS A 134 -0.23 6.79 9.18
CA LYS A 134 0.62 7.66 8.35
C LYS A 134 1.82 8.26 9.09
N SER A 135 1.85 8.22 10.42
CA SER A 135 2.92 8.84 11.21
C SER A 135 4.14 7.94 11.45
N LEU A 136 4.06 6.65 11.11
CA LEU A 136 5.10 5.66 11.42
C LEU A 136 6.06 5.38 10.25
N SER A 137 5.86 5.99 9.08
CA SER A 137 6.80 5.88 7.94
C SER A 137 8.03 6.81 8.05
N PHE A 138 8.22 7.46 9.20
CA PHE A 138 9.36 8.34 9.48
C PHE A 138 9.95 8.06 10.86
N PHE A 139 10.46 6.86 11.11
CA PHE A 139 11.51 6.60 12.11
C PHE A 139 12.37 5.43 11.67
#